data_AF-A0A1J7CYV5-F1
#
_entry.id   AF-A0A1J7CYV5-F1
#
_cell.length_a   1.000
_cell.length_b   1.000
_cell.length_c   1.000
_cell.angle_alpha   90.00
_cell.angle_beta   90.00
_cell.angle_gamma   90.00
#
_symmetry.space_group_name_H-M   'P 1'
#
loop_
_entity.id
_entity.type
_entity.pdbx_description
1 polymer ?
#
loop_
_entity_poly.entity_id
_entity_poly.type
_entity_poly.pdbx_seq_one_letter_code
_entity_poly.pdbx_strand_id
1 'polypeptide(L)' 'MLYRVIKCEYRDNGNRCVYYLNDRSLVQESRLVPVPFSLRFYDARQCMIYSDAIRQQMKQAVMLYKKQH' A
#
# COMPACT_ATOMS: atom_id res chain seq x y z
N MET A 1 14.29 -5.16 -5.58
CA MET A 1 14.27 -4.06 -4.59
C MET A 1 13.31 -4.46 -3.49
N LEU A 2 13.69 -4.38 -2.21
CA LEU A 2 12.82 -4.85 -1.12
C LEU A 2 11.97 -3.67 -0.61
N TYR A 3 10.65 -3.78 -0.77
CA TYR A 3 9.73 -2.75 -0.31
C TYR A 3 9.62 -2.74 1.21
N ARG A 4 9.63 -1.55 1.80
CA ARG A 4 9.38 -1.34 3.24
C ARG A 4 8.48 -0.13 3.43
N VAL A 5 7.43 -0.29 4.24
CA VAL A 5 6.58 0.85 4.65
C VAL A 5 7.37 1.73 5.60
N ILE A 6 7.43 3.02 5.29
CA ILE A 6 8.10 4.04 6.11
C ILE A 6 7.10 4.95 6.83
N LYS A 7 5.84 4.98 6.38
CA LYS A 7 4.77 5.80 6.95
C LYS A 7 3.39 5.20 6.58
N CYS A 8 2.42 5.18 7.50
CA CYS A 8 0.98 5.08 7.15
C CYS A 8 0.30 6.39 7.52
N GLU A 9 -0.59 6.86 6.66
CA GLU A 9 -1.51 7.95 6.94
C GLU A 9 -2.96 7.47 6.81
N TYR A 10 -3.78 7.78 7.81
CA TYR A 10 -5.22 7.58 7.73
C TYR A 10 -5.89 8.82 7.12
N ARG A 11 -6.76 8.60 6.15
CA ARG A 11 -7.53 9.62 5.43
C ARG A 11 -9.01 9.24 5.44
N ASP A 12 -9.86 10.18 5.02
CA ASP A 12 -11.30 9.96 4.87
C ASP A 12 -11.96 9.46 6.17
N ASN A 13 -11.66 10.12 7.30
CA ASN A 13 -12.06 9.70 8.65
C ASN A 13 -11.63 8.27 9.03
N GLY A 14 -10.47 7.81 8.51
CA GLY A 14 -9.94 6.48 8.78
C GLY A 14 -10.43 5.41 7.82
N ASN A 15 -11.30 5.74 6.86
CA ASN A 15 -11.78 4.81 5.85
C ASN A 15 -10.72 4.47 4.79
N ARG A 16 -9.62 5.21 4.74
CA ARG A 16 -8.50 4.95 3.84
C ARG A 16 -7.18 5.00 4.62
N CYS A 17 -6.30 3.99 4.48
CA CYS A 17 -4.88 4.15 4.84
C CYS A 17 -4.05 4.25 3.57
N VAL A 18 -3.08 5.16 3.59
CA VAL A 18 -2.04 5.30 2.58
C VAL A 18 -0.72 4.87 3.21
N TYR A 19 -0.16 3.77 2.72
CA TYR A 19 1.17 3.28 3.10
C TYR A 19 2.20 3.83 2.13
N TYR A 20 3.15 4.60 2.63
CA TYR A 20 4.29 5.12 1.86
C TYR A 20 5.45 4.14 1.95
N LEU A 21 6.03 3.79 0.81
CA LEU A 21 7.16 2.88 0.71
C LEU A 21 8.48 3.64 0.55
N ASN A 22 9.59 2.95 0.83
CA ASN A 22 10.95 3.48 0.81
C ASN A 22 11.42 4.04 -0.55
N ASP A 23 10.82 3.62 -1.65
CA ASP A 23 11.12 4.09 -3.01
C ASP A 23 10.22 5.25 -3.48
N ARG A 24 9.41 5.82 -2.57
CA ARG A 24 8.35 6.82 -2.81
C ARG A 24 7.10 6.29 -3.52
N SER A 25 7.04 5.00 -3.81
CA SER A 25 5.78 4.36 -4.20
C SER A 25 4.81 4.30 -3.01
N LEU A 26 3.54 4.01 -3.28
CA LEU A 26 2.53 3.96 -2.23
C LEU A 26 1.49 2.88 -2.49
N VAL A 27 0.94 2.36 -1.39
CA VAL A 27 -0.20 1.44 -1.39
C VAL A 27 -1.36 2.14 -0.70
N GLN A 28 -2.52 2.15 -1.33
CA GLN A 28 -3.73 2.69 -0.73
C GLN A 28 -4.67 1.54 -0.41
N GLU A 29 -5.15 1.53 0.82
CA GLU A 29 -6.14 0.58 1.30
C GLU A 29 -7.44 1.31 1.60
N SER A 30 -8.53 0.90 0.93
CA SER A 30 -9.89 1.31 1.29
C SER A 30 -10.48 0.31 2.26
N ARG A 31 -10.91 0.77 3.45
CA ARG A 31 -11.59 -0.06 4.45
C ARG A 31 -13.08 -0.26 4.16
N LEU A 32 -13.63 0.47 3.20
CA LEU A 32 -15.02 0.35 2.77
C LEU A 32 -15.23 -0.79 1.77
N VAL A 33 -14.16 -1.40 1.28
CA VAL A 33 -14.21 -2.44 0.24
C VAL A 33 -13.62 -3.74 0.80
N PRO A 34 -14.23 -4.91 0.57
CA PRO A 34 -13.66 -6.18 0.98
C PRO A 34 -12.35 -6.49 0.22
N VAL A 35 -11.45 -7.20 0.89
CA VAL A 35 -10.23 -7.78 0.29
C VAL A 35 -10.68 -8.80 -0.77
N PRO A 36 -10.11 -8.81 -2.00
CA PRO A 36 -8.81 -8.23 -2.40
C PRO A 36 -8.87 -6.85 -3.05
N PHE A 37 -10.05 -6.30 -3.32
CA PHE A 37 -10.21 -5.07 -4.10
C PHE A 37 -9.88 -3.79 -3.31
N SER A 38 -9.63 -3.92 -2.00
CA SER A 38 -9.30 -2.81 -1.12
C SER A 38 -7.96 -2.16 -1.43
N LEU A 39 -7.02 -2.87 -2.06
CA LEU A 39 -5.65 -2.38 -2.28
C LEU A 39 -5.43 -1.83 -3.70
N ARG A 40 -4.90 -0.62 -3.77
CA ARG A 40 -4.40 0.02 -5.00
C ARG A 40 -2.93 0.34 -4.86
N PHE A 41 -2.17 0.12 -5.92
CA PHE A 41 -0.71 0.20 -5.92
C PHE A 41 -0.26 1.27 -6.91
N TYR A 42 0.62 2.16 -6.47
CA TYR A 42 1.07 3.30 -7.25
C TYR A 42 2.58 3.43 -7.17
N ASP A 43 3.23 3.77 -8.28
CA ASP A 43 4.66 4.07 -8.30
C ASP A 43 4.98 5.46 -7.74
N ALA A 44 6.26 5.84 -7.73
CA ALA A 44 6.71 7.15 -7.27
C ALA A 44 6.18 8.34 -8.10
N ARG A 45 5.67 8.08 -9.31
CA ARG A 45 5.05 9.07 -10.21
C ARG A 45 3.52 9.11 -10.06
N GLN A 46 2.97 8.37 -9.08
CA GLN A 46 1.53 8.18 -8.87
C GLN A 46 0.82 7.48 -10.03
N CYS A 47 1.55 6.76 -10.88
CA CYS A 47 0.98 5.89 -11.89
C CYS A 47 0.56 4.57 -11.26
N MET A 48 -0.61 4.04 -11.66
CA MET A 48 -1.09 2.78 -11.11
C MET A 48 -0.24 1.61 -11.63
N ILE A 49 0.24 0.77 -10.70
CA ILE A 49 1.04 -0.41 -11.02
C ILE A 49 0.08 -1.57 -11.31
N TYR A 50 0.23 -2.22 -12.45
CA TYR A 50 -0.55 -3.40 -12.85
C TYR A 50 0.21 -4.73 -12.79
N SER A 51 1.54 -4.70 -12.66
CA SER A 51 2.35 -5.92 -12.55
C SER A 51 2.08 -6.67 -11.24
N ASP A 52 1.62 -7.91 -11.35
CA ASP A 52 1.29 -8.74 -10.17
C ASP A 52 2.51 -9.03 -9.30
N ALA A 53 3.69 -9.25 -9.90
CA ALA A 53 4.91 -9.49 -9.16
C ALA A 53 5.26 -8.30 -8.24
N ILE A 54 5.14 -7.07 -8.77
CA ILE A 54 5.40 -5.85 -7.99
C ILE A 54 4.32 -5.67 -6.92
N ARG A 55 3.04 -5.87 -7.27
CA ARG A 55 1.92 -5.78 -6.33
C ARG A 55 2.06 -6.73 -5.15
N GLN A 56 2.49 -7.97 -5.38
CA GLN A 56 2.71 -8.94 -4.30
C GLN A 56 3.82 -8.51 -3.35
N GLN A 57 4.94 -7.98 -3.88
CA GLN A 57 6.02 -7.48 -3.02
C GLN A 57 5.58 -6.27 -2.19
N MET A 58 4.85 -5.33 -2.79
CA MET A 58 4.29 -4.17 -2.06
C MET A 58 3.26 -4.61 -1.00
N LYS A 59 2.39 -5.57 -1.34
CA LYS A 59 1.40 -6.14 -0.41
C LYS A 59 2.09 -6.81 0.78
N GLN A 60 3.16 -7.57 0.54
CA GLN A 60 3.96 -8.20 1.60
C GLN A 60 4.55 -7.15 2.54
N ALA A 61 5.08 -6.04 2.01
CA ALA A 61 5.58 -4.94 2.83
C ALA A 61 4.50 -4.34 3.75
N VAL A 62 3.27 -4.15 3.22
CA VAL A 62 2.12 -3.68 4.02
C VAL A 62 1.71 -4.70 5.08
N MET A 63 1.66 -5.99 4.73
CA MET A 63 1.32 -7.05 5.69
C MET A 63 2.35 -7.16 6.82
N LEU A 64 3.64 -7.04 6.51
CA LEU A 64 4.71 -7.00 7.51
C LEU A 64 4.58 -5.80 8.44
N TYR A 65 4.31 -4.60 7.90
CA TYR A 65 4.09 -3.40 8.69
C TYR A 65 2.91 -3.56 9.67
N LYS A 66 1.77 -4.08 9.20
CA LYS A 66 0.57 -4.38 10.01
C LYS A 66 0.78 -5.47 11.06
N LYS A 67 1.79 -6.33 10.90
CA LYS A 67 2.13 -7.32 11.93
C LYS A 67 2.94 -6.68 13.07
N GLN A 68 3.63 -5.58 12.78
CA GLN A 68 4.51 -4.89 13.71
C GLN A 68 3.83 -3.73 14.46
N HIS A 69 2.66 -3.29 14.00
CA HIS A 69 1.87 -2.18 14.55
C HIS A 69 0.40 -2.59 14.65
#